data_AF-A0A388THP0-F1
#
_entry.id   AF-A0A388THP0-F1
#
_cell.length_a   1.000
_cell.length_b   1.000
_cell.length_c   1.000
_cell.angle_alpha   90.00
_cell.angle_beta   90.00
_cell.angle_gamma   90.00
#
_symmetry.space_group_name_H-M   'P 1'
#
loop_
_entity.id
_entity.type
_entity.pdbx_description
1 polymer ?
#
loop_
_entity_poly.entity_id
_entity_poly.type
_entity_poly.pdbx_seq_one_letter_code
_entity_poly.pdbx_strand_id
1 'polypeptide(L)'
;MTEANNAIRQSPMRPSAFEGRKIRTAWNEEKEEWYFSVVDVVAALTDQSSPRNASTYWAVLKKRLIDEGSQLLTNCKQLKMLASDGKMRLTDVANTD
;
A
#
# COMPACT_ATOMS: atom_id res chain seq x y z
N MET A 1 -18.10 1.60 -18.31
CA MET A 1 -17.25 1.84 -17.12
C MET A 1 -16.10 0.87 -17.24
N THR A 2 -15.16 1.23 -18.11
CA THR A 2 -14.28 0.29 -18.81
C THR A 2 -13.05 -0.06 -17.96
N GLU A 3 -12.73 -1.33 -18.01
CA GLU A 3 -11.58 -2.03 -17.44
C GLU A 3 -10.26 -1.25 -17.60
N ALA A 4 -9.70 -0.76 -16.49
CA ALA A 4 -8.28 -0.44 -16.39
C ALA A 4 -7.61 -1.48 -15.49
N ASN A 5 -7.71 -2.76 -15.88
CA ASN A 5 -6.92 -3.86 -15.30
C ASN A 5 -5.63 -4.10 -16.09
N ASN A 6 -5.37 -3.34 -17.15
CA ASN A 6 -4.17 -3.51 -17.95
C ASN A 6 -3.05 -2.62 -17.39
N ALA A 7 -1.91 -3.27 -17.11
CA ALA A 7 -0.60 -2.66 -16.89
C ALA A 7 -0.21 -2.20 -15.47
N ILE A 8 -0.85 -2.73 -14.41
CA ILE A 8 -0.21 -2.72 -13.09
C ILE A 8 0.69 -3.95 -12.97
N ARG A 9 1.99 -3.77 -13.22
CA ARG A 9 2.97 -4.83 -13.02
C ARG A 9 3.40 -4.88 -11.57
N GLN A 10 3.09 -5.99 -10.91
CA GLN A 10 3.78 -6.35 -9.69
C GLN A 10 5.24 -6.62 -10.07
N SER A 11 6.15 -5.76 -9.63
CA SER A 11 7.57 -5.97 -9.89
C SER A 11 8.02 -7.24 -9.13
N PRO A 12 8.88 -8.10 -9.71
CA PRO A 12 9.53 -9.15 -8.95
C PRO A 12 10.34 -8.47 -7.85
N MET A 13 9.88 -8.64 -6.61
CA MET A 13 10.41 -8.08 -5.35
C MET A 13 11.83 -7.53 -5.50
N ARG A 14 11.97 -6.22 -5.69
CA ARG A 14 13.22 -5.54 -5.35
C ARG A 14 13.14 -5.23 -3.86
N PRO A 15 13.96 -5.85 -3.00
CA PRO A 15 13.95 -5.54 -1.58
C PRO A 15 14.48 -4.11 -1.43
N SER A 16 13.59 -3.12 -1.41
CA SER A 16 13.86 -1.93 -0.60
C SER A 16 13.74 -2.42 0.84
N ALA A 17 14.86 -2.94 1.36
CA ALA A 17 14.95 -3.41 2.73
C ALA A 17 14.99 -2.17 3.64
N PHE A 18 13.84 -1.55 3.87
CA PHE A 18 13.71 -0.63 5.00
C PHE A 18 13.77 -1.49 6.26
N GLU A 19 14.90 -1.45 6.97
CA GLU A 19 15.14 -2.22 8.21
C GLU A 19 14.89 -3.74 8.09
N GLY A 20 15.15 -4.32 6.90
CA GLY A 20 14.93 -5.76 6.66
C GLY A 20 13.46 -6.16 6.50
N ARG A 21 12.53 -5.21 6.50
CA ARG A 21 11.10 -5.44 6.28
C ARG A 21 10.75 -5.30 4.80
N LYS A 22 9.89 -6.20 4.31
CA LYS A 22 9.46 -6.23 2.91
C LYS A 22 8.30 -5.27 2.70
N ILE A 23 8.45 -4.32 1.78
CA ILE A 23 7.38 -3.41 1.33
C ILE A 23 6.91 -3.85 -0.05
N ARG A 24 5.60 -4.11 -0.22
CA ARG A 24 5.02 -4.44 -1.52
C ARG A 24 4.96 -3.21 -2.41
N THR A 25 5.39 -3.37 -3.65
CA THR A 25 5.43 -2.31 -4.66
C THR A 25 4.73 -2.73 -5.94
N ALA A 26 4.10 -1.76 -6.60
CA ALA A 26 3.45 -1.94 -7.89
C ALA A 26 3.86 -0.81 -8.83
N TRP A 27 4.17 -1.17 -10.08
CA TRP A 27 4.42 -0.22 -11.16
C TRP A 27 3.14 -0.01 -11.95
N ASN A 28 2.75 1.26 -12.15
CA ASN A 28 1.66 1.63 -13.05
C ASN A 28 2.27 2.11 -14.37
N GLU A 29 2.13 1.34 -15.45
CA GLU A 29 2.69 1.72 -16.76
C GLU A 29 1.99 2.93 -17.39
N GLU A 30 0.70 3.14 -17.13
CA GLU A 30 -0.05 4.27 -17.73
C GLU A 30 0.42 5.63 -17.20
N LYS A 31 0.83 5.65 -15.92
CA LYS A 31 1.29 6.87 -15.24
C LYS A 31 2.80 6.93 -15.10
N GLU A 32 3.50 5.84 -15.42
CA GLU A 32 4.92 5.67 -15.18
C GLU A 32 5.31 5.96 -13.71
N GLU A 33 4.47 5.50 -12.78
CA GLU A 33 4.58 5.77 -11.34
C GLU A 33 4.76 4.49 -10.50
N TRP A 34 5.54 4.61 -9.42
CA TRP A 34 5.66 3.58 -8.39
C TRP A 34 4.65 3.79 -7.27
N TYR A 35 4.00 2.70 -6.87
CA TYR A 35 3.10 2.64 -5.72
C TYR A 35 3.64 1.69 -4.65
N PHE A 36 3.51 2.10 -3.39
CA PHE A 36 3.94 1.36 -2.21
C PHE A 36 2.73 1.02 -1.34
N SER A 37 2.68 -0.17 -0.74
CA SER A 37 1.65 -0.51 0.25
C SER A 37 1.80 0.35 1.50
N VAL A 38 0.79 1.17 1.79
CA VAL A 38 0.76 1.99 3.02
C VAL A 38 0.76 1.11 4.26
N VAL A 39 0.05 -0.02 4.20
CA VAL A 39 -0.01 -0.99 5.30
C VAL A 39 1.38 -1.55 5.62
N ASP A 40 2.19 -1.87 4.61
CA ASP A 40 3.53 -2.42 4.84
C ASP A 40 4.48 -1.35 5.39
N VAL A 41 4.37 -0.10 4.91
CA VAL A 41 5.14 1.04 5.44
C VAL A 41 4.79 1.29 6.90
N VAL A 42 3.50 1.33 7.22
CA VAL A 42 3.03 1.46 8.61
C VAL A 42 3.54 0.29 9.45
N ALA A 43 3.46 -0.94 8.95
CA ALA A 43 4.00 -2.11 9.64
C ALA A 43 5.49 -1.96 9.94
N ALA A 44 6.25 -1.39 9.01
CA ALA A 44 7.67 -1.15 9.19
C ALA A 44 7.95 -0.09 10.27
N LEU A 45 7.29 1.06 10.18
CA LEU A 45 7.48 2.18 11.11
C LEU A 45 6.95 1.91 12.53
N THR A 46 5.99 0.99 12.69
CA THR A 46 5.33 0.68 13.98
C THR A 46 5.76 -0.66 14.56
N ASP A 47 6.82 -1.24 14.00
CA ASP A 47 7.37 -2.54 14.34
C ASP A 47 6.38 -3.73 14.35
N GLN A 48 5.21 -3.59 13.70
CA GLN A 48 4.18 -4.62 13.73
C GLN A 48 4.62 -5.87 12.96
N SER A 49 4.63 -7.01 13.63
CA SER A 49 4.99 -8.31 13.04
C SER A 49 3.84 -8.97 12.28
N SER A 50 2.60 -8.58 12.60
CA SER A 50 1.38 -9.12 11.99
C SER A 50 0.83 -8.16 10.92
N PRO A 51 0.68 -8.61 9.66
CA PRO A 51 -0.01 -7.83 8.62
C PRO A 51 -1.42 -7.40 9.02
N ARG A 52 -2.11 -8.23 9.81
CA ARG A 52 -3.44 -7.91 10.32
C ARG A 52 -3.40 -6.75 11.31
N ASN A 53 -2.44 -6.76 12.23
CA ASN A 53 -2.29 -5.68 13.21
C ASN A 53 -1.93 -4.35 12.53
N ALA A 54 -1.01 -4.36 11.58
CA ALA A 54 -0.67 -3.18 10.79
C ALA A 54 -1.88 -2.63 10.01
N SER A 55 -2.68 -3.52 9.39
CA SER A 55 -3.90 -3.11 8.70
C SER A 55 -4.95 -2.52 9.65
N THR A 56 -5.14 -3.10 10.84
CA THR A 56 -6.06 -2.56 11.85
C THR A 56 -5.57 -1.21 12.38
N TYR A 57 -4.26 -1.08 12.66
CA TYR A 57 -3.66 0.17 13.09
C TYR A 57 -3.87 1.27 12.03
N TRP A 58 -3.58 0.97 10.76
CA TRP A 58 -3.81 1.88 9.65
C TRP A 58 -5.28 2.29 9.52
N ALA A 59 -6.24 1.36 9.67
CA ALA A 59 -7.65 1.69 9.62
C ALA A 59 -8.08 2.68 10.72
N VAL A 60 -7.58 2.50 11.95
CA VAL A 60 -7.84 3.41 13.06
C VAL A 60 -7.17 4.77 12.82
N LEU A 61 -5.91 4.78 12.37
CA LEU A 61 -5.17 5.99 12.08
C LEU A 61 -5.84 6.80 10.95
N LYS A 62 -6.20 6.14 9.86
CA LYS A 62 -6.91 6.75 8.72
C LYS A 62 -8.22 7.40 9.17
N LYS A 63 -8.99 6.73 10.03
CA LYS A 63 -10.22 7.30 10.60
C LYS A 63 -9.94 8.58 11.38
N ARG A 64 -8.96 8.55 12.31
CA ARG A 64 -8.59 9.73 13.11
C ARG A 64 -8.15 10.90 12.24
N LEU A 65 -7.34 10.64 11.23
CA LEU A 65 -6.85 11.69 10.33
C LEU A 65 -7.99 12.30 9.50
N ILE A 66 -8.96 11.50 9.06
CA ILE A 66 -10.18 12.01 8.40
C ILE A 66 -10.99 12.87 9.37
N ASP A 67 -11.18 12.42 10.61
CA ASP A 67 -11.90 13.15 11.66
C ASP A 67 -11.21 14.50 12.00
N GLU A 68 -9.87 14.56 11.89
CA GLU A 68 -9.04 15.76 12.05
C GLU A 68 -9.01 16.68 10.79
N GLY A 69 -9.71 16.31 9.72
CA GLY A 69 -9.81 17.11 8.48
C GLY A 69 -8.65 16.90 7.49
N SER A 70 -7.87 15.83 7.65
CA SER A 70 -6.78 15.50 6.73
C SER A 70 -7.29 15.08 5.34
N GLN A 71 -6.63 15.57 4.29
CA GLN A 71 -6.94 15.25 2.89
C GLN A 71 -6.37 13.91 2.41
N LEU A 72 -6.04 12.97 3.31
CA LEU A 72 -5.40 11.68 2.96
C LEU A 72 -6.18 10.83 1.96
N LEU A 73 -7.50 11.00 1.88
CA LEU A 73 -8.33 10.32 0.87
C LEU A 73 -7.97 10.75 -0.56
N THR A 74 -7.39 11.93 -0.75
CA THR A 74 -6.92 12.41 -2.05
C THR A 74 -5.60 11.74 -2.47
N ASN A 75 -4.75 11.40 -1.50
CA ASN A 75 -3.39 10.90 -1.77
C ASN A 75 -3.29 9.37 -1.73
N CYS A 76 -4.22 8.66 -1.08
CA CYS A 76 -4.23 7.21 -1.01
C CYS A 76 -5.12 6.58 -2.09
N LYS A 77 -4.52 5.82 -3.01
CA LYS A 77 -5.25 4.98 -3.99
C LYS A 77 -5.41 3.56 -3.44
N GLN A 78 -6.32 2.77 -4.01
CA GLN A 78 -6.44 1.34 -3.70
C GLN A 78 -6.05 0.48 -4.89
N LEU A 79 -5.07 -0.40 -4.70
CA LEU A 79 -4.63 -1.35 -5.72
C LEU A 79 -4.70 -2.78 -5.21
N LYS A 80 -4.92 -3.73 -6.12
CA LYS A 80 -4.79 -5.15 -5.81
C LYS A 80 -3.31 -5.51 -5.73
N MET A 81 -2.87 -5.98 -4.57
CA MET A 81 -1.51 -6.49 -4.33
C MET A 81 -1.53 -7.91 -3.80
N LEU A 82 -0.47 -8.66 -4.04
CA LEU A 82 -0.29 -10.00 -3.49
C LEU A 82 -0.12 -9.90 -1.96
N ALA A 83 -0.97 -10.57 -1.20
CA ALA A 83 -0.84 -10.67 0.24
C ALA A 83 0.07 -11.85 0.64
N SER A 84 0.44 -11.92 1.92
CA SER A 84 1.30 -12.98 2.47
C SER A 84 0.72 -14.39 2.36
N ASP A 85 -0.61 -14.50 2.20
CA ASP A 85 -1.32 -15.76 1.96
C ASP A 85 -1.40 -16.16 0.46
N GLY A 86 -0.69 -15.44 -0.41
CA GLY A 86 -0.68 -15.67 -1.85
C GLY A 86 -1.93 -15.19 -2.58
N LYS A 87 -2.87 -14.50 -1.92
CA LYS A 87 -4.11 -14.00 -2.53
C LYS A 87 -3.98 -12.53 -2.90
N MET A 88 -4.57 -12.13 -4.01
CA MET A 88 -4.66 -10.71 -4.39
C MET A 88 -5.72 -10.01 -3.54
N ARG A 89 -5.32 -8.95 -2.85
CA ARG A 89 -6.19 -8.15 -1.96
C ARG A 89 -6.06 -6.67 -2.30
N LEU A 90 -7.17 -5.95 -2.22
CA LEU A 90 -7.13 -4.48 -2.26
C LEU A 90 -6.38 -3.98 -1.02
N THR A 91 -5.45 -3.06 -1.24
CA THR A 91 -4.72 -2.36 -0.19
C THR A 91 -4.58 -0.91 -0.55
N ASP A 92 -4.56 -0.05 0.47
CA ASP A 92 -4.20 1.35 0.31
C ASP A 92 -2.73 1.44 -0.12
N VAL A 93 -2.47 2.29 -1.11
CA VAL A 93 -1.16 2.55 -1.69
C VAL A 93 -0.91 4.05 -1.84
N ALA A 94 0.36 4.43 -1.81
CA ALA A 94 0.82 5.80 -2.05
C ALA A 94 2.03 5.79 -2.99
N ASN A 95 2.20 6.87 -3.78
CA ASN A 95 3.42 7.19 -4.52
C ASN A 95 4.24 8.21 -3.71
N THR A 96 5.38 8.63 -4.28
CA THR A 96 6.32 9.56 -3.64
C THR A 96 6.06 11.04 -3.92
N ASP A 97 5.07 11.35 -4.75
CA ASP A 97 4.76 12.72 -5.20
C ASP A 97 3.78 13.46 -4.27
#